data_AF-A0A2E6Q5A1-F1
#
_entry.id   AF-A0A2E6Q5A1-F1
#
_cell.length_a   1.000
_cell.length_b   1.000
_cell.length_c   1.000
_cell.angle_alpha   90.00
_cell.angle_beta   90.00
_cell.angle_gamma   90.00
#
_symmetry.space_group_name_H-M   'P 1'
#
loop_
_entity.id
_entity.type
_entity.pdbx_description
1 polymer ?
#
loop_
_entity_poly.entity_id
_entity_poly.type
_entity_poly.pdbx_seq_one_letter_code
_entity_poly.pdbx_strand_id
1 'polypeptide(L)'
;MDGFAFLTFLRKDQFTPDPEMPTIVITGMISDDVIAGARDLGANEIMPKPFTVSALKEKIEAVLSCSRPFISKNQYVGPCRRRNQFPYRGRDRREFLLQL
;
A
#
# COMPACT_ATOMS: atom_id res chain seq x y z
N MET A 1 -5.48 -1.75 -19.98
CA MET A 1 -5.42 -1.51 -18.53
C MET A 1 -3.99 -1.73 -18.09
N ASP A 2 -3.38 -0.79 -17.38
CA ASP A 2 -2.04 -0.94 -16.79
C ASP A 2 -2.12 -1.45 -15.33
N GLY A 3 -0.97 -1.62 -14.68
CA GLY A 3 -0.91 -2.13 -13.31
C GLY A 3 -1.56 -1.21 -12.27
N PHE A 4 -1.53 0.11 -12.46
CA PHE A 4 -2.11 1.07 -11.51
C PHE A 4 -3.63 1.16 -11.69
N ALA A 5 -4.11 1.12 -12.93
CA ALA A 5 -5.52 1.00 -13.24
C ALA A 5 -6.11 -0.30 -12.68
N PHE A 6 -5.39 -1.43 -12.81
CA PHE A 6 -5.82 -2.69 -12.21
C PHE A 6 -5.84 -2.62 -10.67
N LEU A 7 -4.80 -2.06 -10.05
CA LEU A 7 -4.76 -1.90 -8.60
C LEU A 7 -5.90 -0.99 -8.10
N THR A 8 -6.21 0.08 -8.84
CA THR A 8 -7.33 0.97 -8.54
C THR A 8 -8.66 0.22 -8.61
N PHE A 9 -8.85 -0.57 -9.68
CA PHE A 9 -10.03 -1.43 -9.83
C PHE A 9 -10.16 -2.39 -8.65
N LEU A 10 -9.11 -3.17 -8.35
CA LEU A 10 -9.09 -4.09 -7.22
C LEU A 10 -9.44 -3.41 -5.89
N ARG A 11 -8.93 -2.19 -5.65
CA ARG A 11 -9.12 -1.54 -4.35
C ARG A 11 -10.45 -0.79 -4.22
N LYS A 12 -11.05 -0.33 -5.31
CA LYS A 12 -12.17 0.65 -5.24
C LYS A 12 -13.43 0.24 -6.00
N ASP A 13 -13.33 -0.72 -6.91
CA ASP A 13 -14.48 -1.11 -7.70
C ASP A 13 -15.47 -1.94 -6.86
N GLN A 14 -16.75 -1.60 -6.96
CA GLN A 14 -17.83 -2.27 -6.22
C GLN A 14 -18.01 -3.74 -6.63
N PHE A 15 -17.52 -4.13 -7.80
CA PHE A 15 -17.57 -5.49 -8.31
C PHE A 15 -16.33 -6.30 -7.93
N THR A 16 -15.36 -5.72 -7.22
CA THR A 16 -14.22 -6.50 -6.74
C THR A 16 -14.66 -7.46 -5.63
N PRO A 17 -14.41 -8.77 -5.76
CA PRO A 17 -14.80 -9.75 -4.75
C PRO A 17 -13.99 -9.65 -3.46
N ASP A 18 -12.70 -9.28 -3.56
CA ASP A 18 -11.79 -9.11 -2.43
C ASP A 18 -10.89 -7.87 -2.60
N PRO A 19 -11.29 -6.72 -2.05
CA PRO A 19 -10.47 -5.52 -2.05
C PRO A 19 -9.25 -5.61 -1.15
N GLU A 20 -9.11 -6.61 -0.28
CA GLU A 20 -7.99 -6.78 0.66
C GLU A 20 -6.90 -7.73 0.13
N MET A 21 -7.17 -8.41 -0.99
CA MET A 21 -6.26 -9.33 -1.67
C MET A 21 -4.80 -8.81 -1.65
N PRO A 22 -3.84 -9.61 -1.11
CA PRO A 22 -2.42 -9.32 -1.17
C PRO A 22 -1.92 -9.00 -2.58
N THR A 23 -1.30 -7.83 -2.76
CA THR A 23 -0.70 -7.42 -4.03
C THR A 23 0.78 -7.05 -3.90
N ILE A 24 1.58 -7.54 -4.84
CA ILE A 24 2.97 -7.15 -5.03
C ILE A 24 3.06 -6.47 -6.39
N VAL A 25 3.35 -5.17 -6.42
CA VAL A 25 3.57 -4.43 -7.67
C VAL A 25 5.00 -4.66 -8.13
N ILE A 26 5.16 -5.28 -9.29
CA ILE A 26 6.46 -5.54 -9.91
C ILE A 26 6.65 -4.59 -11.09
N THR A 27 7.63 -3.68 -11.02
CA THR A 27 7.84 -2.62 -12.03
C THR A 27 9.24 -2.67 -12.64
N GLY A 28 9.36 -2.35 -13.93
CA GLY A 28 10.66 -2.13 -14.59
C GLY A 28 11.20 -0.70 -14.45
N MET A 29 10.39 0.22 -13.93
CA MET A 29 10.72 1.63 -13.74
C MET A 29 10.57 1.96 -12.26
N ILE A 30 11.66 2.42 -11.64
CA ILE A 30 11.67 2.90 -10.25
C ILE A 30 11.83 4.40 -10.28
N SER A 31 10.82 5.11 -9.80
CA SER A 31 10.94 6.50 -9.37
C SER A 31 10.17 6.67 -8.06
N ASP A 32 10.49 7.73 -7.32
CA ASP A 32 9.77 8.05 -6.09
C ASP A 32 8.27 8.23 -6.35
N ASP A 33 7.90 8.80 -7.50
CA ASP A 33 6.50 8.97 -7.92
C ASP A 33 5.80 7.63 -8.18
N VAL A 34 6.50 6.68 -8.82
CA VAL A 34 5.95 5.32 -9.06
C VAL A 34 5.75 4.58 -7.74
N ILE A 35 6.73 4.68 -6.83
CA ILE A 35 6.63 4.04 -5.51
C ILE A 35 5.50 4.68 -4.69
N ALA A 36 5.44 6.01 -4.67
CA ALA A 36 4.42 6.77 -3.96
C ALA A 36 3.02 6.48 -4.52
N GLY A 37 2.87 6.49 -5.85
CA GLY A 37 1.63 6.18 -6.55
C GLY A 37 1.12 4.77 -6.26
N ALA A 38 1.97 3.74 -6.40
CA ALA A 38 1.59 2.36 -6.10
C ALA A 38 1.17 2.20 -4.63
N ARG A 39 1.89 2.81 -3.69
CA ARG A 39 1.55 2.78 -2.27
C ARG A 39 0.23 3.49 -1.98
N ASP A 40 0.02 4.64 -2.60
CA ASP A 40 -1.17 5.47 -2.40
C ASP A 40 -2.41 4.87 -3.04
N LEU A 41 -2.24 4.03 -4.06
CA LEU A 41 -3.26 3.15 -4.64
C LEU A 41 -3.48 1.86 -3.85
N GLY A 42 -2.72 1.60 -2.79
CA GLY A 42 -2.97 0.49 -1.87
C GLY A 42 -2.20 -0.80 -2.17
N ALA A 43 -1.04 -0.73 -2.83
CA ALA A 43 -0.16 -1.89 -2.97
C ALA A 43 0.35 -2.37 -1.60
N ASN A 44 0.42 -3.70 -1.38
CA ASN A 44 1.03 -4.22 -0.16
C ASN A 44 2.54 -4.12 -0.21
N GLU A 45 3.15 -4.57 -1.31
CA GLU A 45 4.59 -4.47 -1.53
C GLU A 45 4.89 -4.02 -2.95
N ILE A 46 6.07 -3.42 -3.14
CA ILE A 46 6.56 -2.94 -4.43
C ILE A 46 7.97 -3.51 -4.61
N MET A 47 8.25 -4.04 -5.80
CA MET A 47 9.54 -4.64 -6.12
C MET A 47 9.95 -4.29 -7.56
N PRO A 48 11.22 -3.93 -7.79
CA PRO A 48 11.69 -3.66 -9.14
C PRO A 48 12.12 -4.91 -9.91
N LYS A 49 12.15 -4.81 -11.24
CA LYS A 49 12.83 -5.74 -12.15
C LYS A 49 14.25 -5.21 -12.45
N PRO A 50 15.26 -6.09 -12.61
CA PRO A 50 15.23 -7.52 -12.31
C PRO A 50 15.25 -7.79 -10.80
N PHE A 51 14.74 -8.95 -10.39
CA PHE A 51 14.71 -9.40 -9.01
C PHE A 51 15.20 -10.85 -8.89
N THR A 52 15.65 -11.22 -7.70
CA THR A 52 16.01 -12.61 -7.39
C THR A 52 14.80 -13.38 -6.88
N VAL A 53 14.84 -14.71 -7.00
CA VAL A 53 13.80 -15.59 -6.44
C VAL A 53 13.70 -15.43 -4.91
N SER A 54 14.83 -15.25 -4.22
CA SER A 54 14.86 -14.99 -2.77
C SER A 54 14.11 -13.70 -2.42
N ALA A 55 14.37 -12.61 -3.16
CA ALA A 55 13.69 -11.35 -2.93
C ALA A 55 12.17 -11.45 -3.15
N LEU A 56 11.73 -12.16 -4.19
CA LEU A 56 10.30 -12.39 -4.41
C LEU A 56 9.68 -13.22 -3.28
N LYS A 57 10.36 -14.29 -2.86
CA LYS A 57 9.91 -15.15 -1.75
C LYS A 57 9.74 -14.34 -0.47
N GLU A 58 10.73 -13.52 -0.11
CA GLU A 58 10.67 -12.65 1.07
C GLU A 58 9.49 -11.68 1.00
N LYS A 59 9.18 -11.12 -0.19
CA LYS A 59 8.01 -10.26 -0.36
C LYS A 59 6.71 -11.04 -0.18
N ILE A 60 6.58 -12.23 -0.77
CA ILE A 60 5.38 -13.08 -0.60
C ILE A 60 5.18 -13.41 0.89
N GLU A 61 6.23 -13.86 1.57
CA GLU A 61 6.20 -14.15 3.00
C GLU A 61 5.79 -12.90 3.81
N ALA A 62 6.34 -11.73 3.47
CA ALA A 62 5.99 -10.47 4.13
C ALA A 62 4.51 -10.10 3.96
N VAL A 63 3.93 -10.26 2.76
CA VAL A 63 2.51 -9.92 2.55
C VAL A 63 1.57 -10.90 3.25
N LEU A 64 1.95 -12.17 3.35
CA LEU A 64 1.15 -13.20 4.02
C LEU A 64 1.26 -13.13 5.56
N SER A 65 2.44 -12.84 6.10
CA SER A 65 2.70 -12.88 7.54
C SER A 65 2.47 -11.55 8.28
N CYS A 66 2.69 -10.42 7.60
CA CYS A 66 2.63 -9.08 8.20
C CYS A 66 1.46 -8.30 7.61
N SER A 67 0.23 -8.77 7.84
CA SER A 67 -0.97 -8.02 7.47
C SER A 67 -1.08 -6.75 8.32
N ARG A 68 -0.45 -5.68 7.83
CA ARG A 68 -0.71 -4.33 8.34
C ARG A 68 -2.22 -4.10 8.28
N PRO A 69 -2.80 -3.38 9.26
CA PRO A 69 -4.23 -3.14 9.25
C PRO A 69 -4.64 -2.51 7.92
N PHE A 70 -5.64 -3.12 7.29
CA PHE A 70 -6.22 -2.63 6.05
C PHE A 70 -7.13 -1.44 6.36
N ILE A 71 -6.94 -0.35 5.64
CA ILE A 71 -7.66 0.90 5.85
C ILE A 71 -8.60 1.08 4.67
N SER A 72 -9.91 1.07 4.95
CA SER A 72 -10.94 1.43 3.97
C SER A 72 -11.67 2.67 4.48
N LYS A 73 -11.17 3.86 4.13
CA LYS A 73 -11.79 5.15 4.48
C LYS A 73 -11.52 6.22 3.43
N ASN A 74 -12.53 7.07 3.22
CA ASN A 74 -12.50 8.24 2.33
C ASN A 74 -12.07 7.87 0.90
N GLN A 75 -10.82 8.18 0.56
CA GLN A 75 -10.24 8.04 -0.79
C GLN A 75 -9.16 6.95 -0.85
N TYR A 76 -8.93 6.22 0.25
CA TYR A 76 -7.90 5.20 0.35
C TYR A 76 -8.48 3.85 0.77
N VAL A 77 -8.10 2.84 0.00
CA VAL A 77 -8.37 1.44 0.28
C VAL A 77 -7.06 0.69 0.10
N GLY A 78 -6.47 0.23 1.19
CA GLY A 78 -5.15 -0.38 1.18
C GLY A 78 -4.54 -0.61 2.57
N PRO A 79 -3.41 -1.34 2.65
CA PRO A 79 -2.72 -1.59 3.90
C PRO A 79 -2.13 -0.29 4.46
N CYS A 80 -2.06 -0.17 5.79
CA CYS A 80 -1.49 1.01 6.44
C CYS A 80 -0.16 1.45 5.79
N ARG A 81 -0.13 2.68 5.26
CA ARG A 81 1.03 3.25 4.55
C ARG A 81 2.27 3.41 5.44
N ARG A 82 2.11 3.33 6.77
CA ARG A 82 3.21 3.39 7.75
C ARG A 82 3.83 2.00 7.92
N ARG A 83 5.05 1.83 7.43
CA ARG A 83 5.81 0.56 7.57
C ARG A 83 6.46 0.43 8.94
N ASN A 84 6.92 1.55 9.52
CA ASN A 84 7.48 1.59 10.88
C ASN A 84 6.46 2.18 11.86
N GLN A 85 6.16 1.45 12.93
CA GLN A 85 5.33 1.91 14.05
C GLN A 85 6.19 2.61 15.11
N PHE A 86 7.04 3.56 14.72
CA PHE A 86 7.67 4.39 15.73
C PHE A 86 6.58 5.22 16.41
N PRO A 87 6.56 5.29 17.76
CA PRO A 87 5.65 6.17 18.45
C PRO A 87 5.87 7.59 17.93
N TYR A 88 4.78 8.26 17.53
CA TYR A 88 4.86 9.64 17.08
C TYR A 88 5.27 10.51 18.26
N ARG A 89 6.49 11.05 18.23
CA ARG A 89 7.05 11.90 19.31
C ARG A 89 6.77 13.39 19.12
N GLY A 90 5.96 13.77 18.12
CA GLY A 90 5.58 15.16 17.88
C GLY A 90 4.27 15.53 18.59
N ARG A 91 3.96 16.83 18.65
CA ARG A 91 2.64 17.32 19.08
C ARG A 91 1.55 16.84 18.12
N ASP A 92 0.40 16.39 18.64
CA ASP A 92 -0.70 15.95 17.80
C ASP A 92 -1.17 17.12 16.92
N ARG A 93 -1.09 16.93 15.60
CA ARG A 93 -1.48 17.93 14.61
C ARG A 93 -2.99 18.06 14.46
N ARG A 94 -3.78 17.23 15.15
CA ARG A 94 -5.25 17.23 15.15
C ARG A 94 -5.86 18.01 16.31
N GLU A 95 -5.08 18.42 17.30
CA GLU A 95 -5.59 19.17 18.46
C GLU A 95 -6.10 20.58 18.11
N PHE A 96 -5.75 21.11 16.93
CA PHE A 96 -6.09 22.48 16.56
C PHE A 96 -7.58 22.71 16.18
N LEU A 97 -8.45 21.69 16.26
CA LEU A 97 -9.85 21.77 15.79
C LEU A 97 -10.92 21.68 16.88
N LEU A 98 -10.58 21.79 18.18
CA LEU A 98 -11.53 21.70 19.30
C LEU A 98 -11.86 23.05 19.96
N GLN A 99 -11.78 24.17 19.24
CA GLN A 99 -12.08 25.52 19.79
C GLN A 99 -13.14 26.32 19.01
N LEU A 100 -14.10 25.66 18.35
CA LEU A 100 -15.29 26.33 17.79
C LEU A 100 -16.57 25.61 18.20
#